data_AF-U5F6C3-F1
#
_entry.id   AF-U5F6C3-F1
#
_cell.length_a   1.000
_cell.length_b   1.000
_cell.length_c   1.000
_cell.angle_alpha   90.00
_cell.angle_beta   90.00
_cell.angle_gamma   90.00
#
_symmetry.space_group_name_H-M   'P 1'
#
loop_
_entity.id
_entity.type
_entity.pdbx_description
1 polymer ?
#
loop_
_entity_poly.entity_id
_entity_poly.type
_entity_poly.pdbx_seq_one_letter_code
_entity_poly.pdbx_strand_id
1 'polypeptide(L)'
;MTKKEREQLKNEISYRDMMTKRLIRNAKMCFFLCLLFSALAIWGFTGMHDAFLSVGETARSVIKWLGLILAIPTGIFTILFYLSYRNSKKLVLQMLNDLQKGKK
;
A
#
# COMPACT_ATOMS: atom_id res chain seq x y z
N MET A 1 -14.30 4.32 -33.87
CA MET A 1 -13.39 3.36 -33.20
C MET A 1 -13.48 2.02 -33.91
N THR A 2 -12.35 1.50 -34.37
CA THR A 2 -12.26 0.24 -35.10
C THR A 2 -12.40 -0.94 -34.13
N LYS A 3 -12.89 -2.11 -34.58
CA LYS A 3 -13.05 -3.30 -33.72
C LYS A 3 -11.74 -3.67 -32.97
N LYS A 4 -10.60 -3.59 -33.66
CA LYS A 4 -9.26 -3.84 -33.07
C LYS A 4 -8.90 -2.84 -31.96
N GLU A 5 -9.07 -1.55 -32.20
CA GLU A 5 -8.78 -0.49 -31.21
C GLU A 5 -9.62 -0.68 -29.94
N ARG A 6 -10.86 -1.12 -30.11
CA ARG A 6 -11.77 -1.37 -29.00
C ARG A 6 -11.37 -2.59 -28.15
N GLU A 7 -10.87 -3.64 -28.78
CA GLU A 7 -10.33 -4.81 -28.07
C GLU A 7 -9.03 -4.49 -27.34
N GLN A 8 -8.14 -3.71 -27.96
CA GLN A 8 -6.93 -3.21 -27.31
C GLN A 8 -7.27 -2.38 -26.08
N LEU A 9 -8.24 -1.45 -26.19
CA LEU A 9 -8.66 -0.62 -25.07
C LEU A 9 -9.26 -1.46 -23.92
N LYS A 10 -10.05 -2.48 -24.22
CA LYS A 10 -10.59 -3.41 -23.21
C LYS A 10 -9.48 -4.17 -22.48
N ASN A 11 -8.49 -4.67 -23.22
CA ASN A 11 -7.36 -5.38 -22.64
C ASN A 11 -6.53 -4.46 -21.74
N GLU A 12 -6.31 -3.21 -22.16
CA GLU A 12 -5.59 -2.22 -21.36
C GLU A 12 -6.36 -1.86 -20.07
N ILE A 13 -7.68 -1.67 -20.16
CA ILE A 13 -8.53 -1.43 -18.99
C ILE A 13 -8.45 -2.60 -18.00
N SER A 14 -8.55 -3.84 -18.49
CA SER A 14 -8.47 -5.05 -17.66
C SER A 14 -7.11 -5.15 -16.95
N TYR A 15 -6.01 -4.94 -17.69
CA TYR A 15 -4.66 -4.93 -17.13
C TYR A 15 -4.48 -3.85 -16.07
N ARG A 16 -4.96 -2.63 -16.34
CA ARG A 16 -4.85 -1.52 -15.41
C ARG A 16 -5.69 -1.73 -14.15
N ASP A 17 -6.92 -2.24 -14.26
CA ASP A 17 -7.75 -2.58 -13.09
C ASP A 17 -7.06 -3.63 -12.20
N MET A 18 -6.43 -4.64 -12.81
CA MET A 18 -5.63 -5.62 -12.07
C MET A 18 -4.49 -4.95 -11.29
N MET A 19 -3.77 -4.01 -11.91
CA MET A 19 -2.72 -3.25 -11.23
C MET A 19 -3.26 -2.31 -10.16
N THR A 20 -4.40 -1.65 -10.39
CA THR A 20 -5.10 -0.84 -9.38
C THR A 20 -5.45 -1.68 -8.15
N LYS A 21 -5.92 -2.91 -8.34
CA LYS A 21 -6.20 -3.86 -7.25
C LYS A 21 -4.93 -4.30 -6.51
N ARG A 22 -3.79 -4.43 -7.19
CA ARG A 22 -2.50 -4.70 -6.54
C ARG A 22 -2.03 -3.50 -5.72
N LEU A 23 -2.19 -2.27 -6.21
CA LEU A 23 -1.80 -1.06 -5.47
C LEU A 23 -2.50 -0.94 -4.11
N ILE A 24 -3.82 -1.15 -4.06
CA ILE A 24 -4.55 -1.10 -2.77
C ILE A 24 -4.16 -2.25 -1.83
N ARG A 25 -3.83 -3.43 -2.37
CA ARG A 25 -3.34 -4.56 -1.58
C ARG A 25 -1.99 -4.23 -0.94
N ASN A 26 -1.07 -3.66 -1.72
CA ASN A 26 0.24 -3.24 -1.24
C ASN A 26 0.11 -2.08 -0.24
N ALA A 27 -0.79 -1.12 -0.47
CA ALA A 27 -1.09 -0.06 0.48
C ALA A 27 -1.53 -0.63 1.83
N LYS A 28 -2.46 -1.59 1.84
CA LYS A 28 -2.92 -2.27 3.05
C LYS A 28 -1.79 -3.01 3.76
N MET A 29 -0.96 -3.75 3.01
CA MET A 29 0.19 -4.45 3.58
C MET A 29 1.20 -3.48 4.23
N CYS A 30 1.56 -2.40 3.54
CA CYS A 30 2.44 -1.36 4.10
C CYS A 30 1.83 -0.72 5.35
N PHE A 31 0.51 -0.50 5.36
CA PHE A 31 -0.18 0.04 6.52
C PHE A 31 -0.11 -0.91 7.72
N PHE A 32 -0.37 -2.21 7.51
CA PHE A 32 -0.24 -3.21 8.56
C PHE A 32 1.21 -3.31 9.08
N LEU A 33 2.20 -3.28 8.20
CA LEU A 33 3.61 -3.26 8.60
C LEU A 33 3.95 -2.00 9.40
N CYS A 34 3.45 -0.83 8.99
CA CYS A 34 3.64 0.42 9.72
C CYS A 34 3.05 0.34 11.13
N LEU A 35 1.85 -0.22 11.28
CA LEU A 35 1.22 -0.44 12.58
C LEU A 35 2.03 -1.40 13.45
N LEU A 36 2.51 -2.51 12.86
CA LEU A 36 3.32 -3.50 13.56
C LEU A 36 4.65 -2.90 14.06
N PHE A 37 5.37 -2.16 13.21
CA PHE A 37 6.61 -1.50 13.60
C PHE A 37 6.39 -0.38 14.63
N SER A 38 5.26 0.33 14.53
CA SER A 38 4.88 1.34 15.51
C SER A 38 4.56 0.71 16.86
N ALA A 39 3.86 -0.44 16.89
CA ALA A 39 3.61 -1.19 18.11
C ALA A 39 4.91 -1.70 18.74
N LEU A 40 5.85 -2.22 17.94
CA LEU A 40 7.18 -2.63 18.40
C LEU A 40 7.99 -1.46 18.96
N ALA A 41 7.91 -0.28 18.34
CA ALA A 41 8.55 0.93 18.85
C ALA A 41 7.93 1.33 20.20
N ILE A 42 6.60 1.41 20.30
CA ILE A 42 5.90 1.75 21.55
C ILE A 42 6.26 0.75 22.65
N TRP A 43 6.23 -0.55 22.38
CA TRP A 43 6.66 -1.58 23.32
C TRP A 43 8.13 -1.39 23.74
N GLY A 44 9.01 -1.08 22.79
CA GLY A 44 10.42 -0.80 23.07
C GLY A 44 10.64 0.44 23.94
N PHE A 45 9.90 1.53 23.71
CA PHE A 45 9.99 2.79 24.45
C PHE A 45 9.33 2.74 25.84
N THR A 46 8.21 2.02 25.98
CA THR A 46 7.41 1.99 27.22
C THR A 46 8.00 1.13 28.32
N GLY A 47 8.96 0.25 28.01
CA GLY A 47 9.56 -0.60 29.05
C GLY A 47 8.65 -1.71 29.57
N MET A 48 7.47 -1.94 28.95
CA MET A 48 6.57 -3.05 29.30
C MET A 48 7.31 -4.38 29.37
N HIS A 49 7.39 -4.97 30.56
CA HIS A 49 7.94 -6.30 30.75
C HIS A 49 6.81 -7.32 30.60
N ASP A 50 6.74 -7.94 29.42
CA ASP A 50 5.78 -9.00 29.12
C ASP A 50 6.49 -10.34 29.04
N ALA A 51 5.86 -11.40 29.55
CA ALA A 51 6.41 -12.77 29.53
C ALA A 51 6.72 -13.29 28.10
N PHE A 52 6.10 -12.70 27.08
CA PHE A 52 6.27 -13.05 25.67
C PHE A 52 7.60 -12.57 25.06
N LEU A 53 8.13 -11.45 25.55
CA LEU A 53 9.33 -10.80 25.00
C LEU A 53 10.28 -10.45 26.16
N SER A 54 10.72 -11.48 26.88
CA SER A 54 11.81 -11.37 27.85
C SER A 54 13.14 -11.22 27.10
N VAL A 55 13.48 -9.97 26.77
CA VAL A 55 14.67 -9.63 26.00
C VAL A 55 15.54 -8.68 26.81
N GLY A 56 16.86 -8.89 26.79
CA GLY A 56 17.82 -8.02 27.50
C GLY A 56 17.74 -6.55 27.06
N GLU A 57 18.10 -5.64 27.96
CA GLU A 57 17.98 -4.18 27.76
C GLU A 57 18.63 -3.68 26.46
N THR A 58 19.80 -4.22 26.12
CA THR A 58 20.52 -3.87 24.88
C THR A 58 19.72 -4.21 23.63
N ALA A 59 19.17 -5.43 23.57
CA ALA A 59 18.37 -5.86 22.42
C ALA A 59 17.04 -5.11 22.35
N ARG A 60 16.43 -4.78 23.49
CA ARG A 60 15.24 -3.91 23.56
C ARG A 60 15.52 -2.51 22.98
N SER A 61 16.67 -1.93 23.31
CA SER A 61 17.10 -0.63 22.77
C SER A 61 17.25 -0.67 21.24
N VAL A 62 17.85 -1.74 20.70
CA VAL A 62 18.00 -1.91 19.24
C VAL A 62 16.64 -2.07 18.55
N ILE A 63 15.74 -2.91 19.10
CA ILE A 63 14.40 -3.15 18.53
C ILE A 63 13.58 -1.86 18.48
N LYS A 64 13.65 -1.05 19.54
CA LYS A 64 12.99 0.26 19.63
C LYS A 64 13.37 1.18 18.47
N TRP A 65 14.67 1.31 18.20
CA TRP A 65 15.18 2.17 17.13
C TRP A 65 14.89 1.59 15.74
N LEU A 66 15.03 0.28 15.56
CA LEU A 66 14.67 -0.40 14.31
C LEU A 66 13.18 -0.25 13.99
N GLY A 67 12.30 -0.43 14.98
CA GLY A 67 10.86 -0.22 14.82
C GLY A 67 10.55 1.19 14.35
N LEU A 68 11.20 2.20 14.92
CA LEU A 68 10.99 3.60 14.54
C LEU A 68 11.52 3.90 13.12
N ILE A 69 12.74 3.44 12.79
CA ILE A 69 13.36 3.62 11.48
C ILE A 69 12.56 2.92 10.38
N LEU A 70 11.92 1.78 10.66
CA LEU A 70 11.11 1.04 9.69
C LEU A 70 9.66 1.53 9.62
N ALA A 71 9.11 2.07 10.71
CA ALA A 71 7.75 2.64 10.74
C ALA A 71 7.62 3.87 9.83
N ILE A 72 8.62 4.76 9.83
CA ILE A 72 8.59 5.98 9.01
C ILE A 72 8.45 5.68 7.49
N PRO A 73 9.35 4.90 6.86
CA PRO A 73 9.26 4.62 5.43
C PRO A 73 8.03 3.79 5.09
N THR A 74 7.60 2.85 5.94
CA THR A 74 6.37 2.08 5.70
C THR A 74 5.12 2.95 5.75
N GLY A 75 5.07 3.95 6.64
CA GLY A 75 4.05 4.99 6.66
C GLY A 75 4.04 5.82 5.38
N ILE A 76 5.20 6.31 4.94
CA ILE A 76 5.33 7.08 3.68
C ILE A 76 4.86 6.24 2.48
N PHE A 77 5.33 5.00 2.36
CA PHE A 77 4.92 4.11 1.28
C PHE A 77 3.41 3.85 1.29
N THR A 78 2.80 3.72 2.46
CA THR A 78 1.35 3.56 2.58
C THR A 78 0.61 4.73 1.93
N ILE A 79 1.03 5.96 2.23
CA ILE A 79 0.42 7.18 1.66
C ILE A 79 0.63 7.21 0.14
N LEU A 80 1.85 6.95 -0.33
CA LEU A 80 2.18 6.94 -1.76
C LEU A 80 1.38 5.89 -2.53
N PHE A 81 1.26 4.66 -2.01
CA PHE A 81 0.45 3.62 -2.64
C PHE A 81 -1.03 3.97 -2.65
N TYR A 82 -1.55 4.61 -1.60
CA TYR A 82 -2.94 5.05 -1.54
C TYR A 82 -3.24 6.17 -2.54
N LEU A 83 -2.37 7.17 -2.66
CA LEU A 83 -2.48 8.22 -3.68
C LEU A 83 -2.41 7.63 -5.09
N SER A 84 -1.47 6.71 -5.33
CA SER A 84 -1.33 6.00 -6.60
C SER A 84 -2.58 5.20 -6.95
N TYR A 85 -3.19 4.52 -5.96
CA TYR A 85 -4.46 3.82 -6.13
C TYR A 85 -5.57 4.78 -6.56
N ARG A 86 -5.72 5.93 -5.88
CA ARG A 86 -6.75 6.92 -6.21
C ARG A 86 -6.58 7.46 -7.63
N ASN A 87 -5.34 7.77 -8.03
CA ASN A 87 -5.02 8.27 -9.37
C ASN A 87 -5.27 7.20 -10.43
N SER A 88 -4.86 5.96 -10.16
CA SER A 88 -5.09 4.81 -11.06
C SER A 88 -6.59 4.56 -11.28
N LYS A 89 -7.40 4.61 -10.21
CA LYS A 89 -8.87 4.47 -10.31
C LYS A 89 -9.51 5.54 -11.20
N LYS A 90 -9.10 6.80 -11.05
CA LYS A 90 -9.59 7.90 -11.89
C LYS A 90 -9.27 7.67 -13.37
N LEU A 91 -8.05 7.24 -13.66
CA LEU A 91 -7.61 6.97 -15.04
C LEU A 91 -8.40 5.81 -15.67
N VAL A 92 -8.59 4.71 -14.93
CA VAL A 92 -9.38 3.56 -15.42
C VAL A 92 -10.83 3.97 -15.73
N LEU A 93 -11.43 4.82 -14.88
CA LEU A 93 -12.78 5.34 -15.12
C LEU A 93 -12.86 6.22 -16.36
N GLN A 94 -11.84 7.05 -16.63
CA GLN A 94 -11.77 7.85 -17.85
C GLN A 94 -11.73 6.97 -19.11
N MET A 95 -10.88 5.94 -19.13
CA MET A 95 -10.81 4.99 -20.25
C MET A 95 -12.14 4.26 -20.49
N LEU A 96 -12.84 3.92 -19.41
CA LEU A 96 -14.19 3.33 -19.47
C LEU A 96 -15.20 4.28 -20.09
N ASN A 97 -15.18 5.56 -19.71
CA ASN A 97 -16.05 6.59 -20.29
C ASN A 97 -15.75 6.81 -21.79
N ASP A 98 -14.48 6.81 -22.19
CA ASP A 98 -14.09 6.96 -23.60
C ASP A 98 -14.56 5.76 -24.44
N LEU A 99 -14.43 4.55 -23.89
CA LEU A 99 -14.96 3.32 -24.51
C LEU A 99 -16.49 3.37 -24.66
N GLN A 100 -17.22 3.97 -23.71
CA GLN A 100 -18.67 4.15 -23.78
C GLN A 100 -19.07 5.24 -24.77
N LYS A 101 -18.34 6.36 -24.83
CA LYS A 101 -18.59 7.44 -25.80
C LYS A 101 -18.35 7.00 -27.23
N GLY A 102 -17.29 6.26 -27.51
CA GLY A 102 -17.02 5.68 -28.84
C GLY A 102 -17.97 4.55 -29.26
N LYS A 103 -18.95 4.22 -28.41
CA LYS A 103 -20.03 3.25 -28.65
C LYS A 103 -21.33 3.93 -29.13
N LYS A 104 -21.46 5.25 -28.95
CA LYS A 104 -22.48 6.11 -29.57
C LYS A 104 -21.99 6.57 -30.94
#